data_AF-A0A8C4QH25-F1
#
_entry.id   AF-A0A8C4QH25-F1
#
_cell.length_a   1.000
_cell.length_b   1.000
_cell.length_c   1.000
_cell.angle_alpha   90.00
_cell.angle_beta   90.00
_cell.angle_gamma   90.00
#
_symmetry.space_group_name_H-M   'P 1'
#
loop_
_entity.id
_entity.type
_entity.pdbx_description
1 polymer ?
#
loop_
_entity_poly.entity_id
_entity_poly.type
_entity_poly.pdbx_seq_one_letter_code
_entity_poly.pdbx_strand_id
1 'polypeptide(L)'
;MYIYSFWPDLSMVCNHLYMCIYVYIILYIHTPKVFLKHASKISTVLLSLIVGEVKAEESIFTEPSQNKRKSDFVPTFLEDLLSSKTADEVARTREACEGDETCLFDILTTNNTAFGKATHKAKLLLGSTKEGLSNFPPNVTGDSTLFSVMNEELKVQYQTEDNDVNVRFTLVTNSTDISITENGALIWHPTSIEPTFAIVEANNSKAVGQLVLTLMVCYCENNGTCDFEQEYDSASGEGGSMFKVRLRREFCINLCQSYFRK
;
A
#
# COMPACT_ATOMS: atom_id res chain seq x y z
N MET A 1 7.10 -31.61 -45.52
CA MET A 1 6.40 -31.58 -46.82
C MET A 1 4.93 -31.30 -46.53
N TYR A 2 4.35 -30.37 -47.27
CA TYR A 2 2.95 -29.91 -47.30
C TYR A 2 2.45 -28.87 -46.26
N ILE A 3 2.24 -27.68 -46.84
CA ILE A 3 1.40 -26.53 -46.52
C ILE A 3 -0.10 -26.93 -46.60
N TYR A 4 -0.97 -26.31 -45.78
CA TYR A 4 -2.33 -25.78 -46.09
C TYR A 4 -2.85 -25.15 -44.76
N SER A 5 -2.74 -23.82 -44.55
CA SER A 5 -3.75 -22.77 -44.78
C SER A 5 -5.16 -23.07 -44.24
N PHE A 6 -5.61 -22.30 -43.25
CA PHE A 6 -6.99 -21.83 -43.16
C PHE A 6 -7.06 -20.61 -42.21
N TRP A 7 -7.32 -19.43 -42.76
CA TRP A 7 -7.91 -18.32 -42.02
C TRP A 7 -9.40 -18.59 -41.87
N PRO A 8 -10.01 -18.18 -40.75
CA PRO A 8 -11.31 -17.55 -40.81
C PRO A 8 -11.24 -16.09 -40.34
N ASP A 9 -12.10 -15.30 -40.95
CA ASP A 9 -12.35 -13.88 -40.78
C ASP A 9 -12.33 -13.37 -39.32
N LEU A 10 -11.49 -12.36 -39.09
CA LEU A 10 -11.48 -11.53 -37.87
C LEU A 10 -12.47 -10.37 -37.99
N SER A 11 -13.69 -10.66 -38.45
CA SER A 11 -14.80 -9.72 -38.49
C SER A 11 -15.93 -10.15 -37.57
N MET A 12 -15.63 -10.52 -36.32
CA MET A 12 -16.58 -10.38 -35.21
C MET A 12 -15.87 -10.57 -33.88
N VAL A 13 -16.23 -9.69 -32.94
CA VAL A 13 -15.91 -9.71 -31.50
C VAL A 13 -14.58 -9.06 -31.09
N CYS A 14 -14.59 -7.73 -30.93
CA CYS A 14 -13.77 -7.08 -29.91
C CYS A 14 -14.47 -5.82 -29.39
N ASN A 15 -15.49 -6.02 -28.56
CA ASN A 15 -16.26 -4.94 -27.93
C ASN A 15 -15.74 -4.55 -26.53
N HIS A 16 -14.50 -4.91 -26.20
CA HIS A 16 -13.83 -4.43 -24.99
C HIS A 16 -12.39 -4.03 -25.31
N LEU A 17 -12.10 -2.74 -25.16
CA LEU A 17 -10.80 -2.09 -25.39
C LEU A 17 -9.62 -2.84 -24.74
N TYR A 18 -9.87 -3.53 -23.63
CA TYR A 18 -8.89 -4.29 -22.85
C TYR A 18 -8.35 -5.54 -23.58
N MET A 19 -9.18 -6.26 -24.34
CA MET A 19 -8.76 -7.48 -25.04
C MET A 19 -7.89 -7.19 -26.27
N CYS A 20 -8.12 -6.04 -26.93
CA CYS A 20 -7.30 -5.59 -28.06
C CYS A 20 -5.86 -5.31 -27.66
N ILE A 21 -5.65 -4.73 -26.46
CA ILE A 21 -4.30 -4.38 -25.96
C ILE A 21 -3.51 -5.66 -25.64
N TYR A 22 -4.16 -6.67 -25.06
CA TYR A 22 -3.50 -7.92 -24.68
C TYR A 22 -3.02 -8.74 -25.88
N VAL A 23 -3.85 -8.87 -26.93
CA VAL A 23 -3.46 -9.55 -28.18
C VAL A 23 -2.33 -8.79 -28.88
N TYR A 24 -2.31 -7.46 -28.80
CA TYR A 24 -1.27 -6.63 -29.42
C TYR A 24 0.09 -6.74 -28.72
N ILE A 25 0.12 -6.84 -27.39
CA ILE A 25 1.36 -7.05 -26.62
C ILE A 25 1.96 -8.42 -26.93
N ILE A 26 1.14 -9.46 -27.04
CA ILE A 26 1.61 -10.83 -27.36
C ILE A 26 2.20 -10.89 -28.77
N LEU A 27 1.60 -10.21 -29.74
CA LEU A 27 2.14 -10.14 -31.11
C LEU A 27 3.45 -9.31 -31.21
N TYR A 28 3.63 -8.30 -30.35
CA TYR A 28 4.83 -7.46 -30.32
C TYR A 28 6.09 -8.22 -29.85
N ILE A 29 5.92 -9.24 -29.00
CA ILE A 29 7.03 -10.04 -28.47
C ILE A 29 7.54 -11.06 -29.49
N HIS A 30 6.71 -11.51 -30.44
CA HIS A 30 7.04 -12.64 -31.32
C HIS A 30 7.50 -12.29 -32.75
N THR A 31 7.31 -11.07 -33.27
CA THR A 31 7.78 -10.72 -34.64
C THR A 31 8.22 -9.24 -34.80
N PRO A 32 9.47 -8.88 -34.50
CA PRO A 32 9.91 -7.47 -34.45
C PRO A 32 10.11 -6.79 -35.83
N LYS A 33 9.85 -7.46 -36.97
CA LYS A 33 10.31 -6.98 -38.29
C LYS A 33 9.25 -6.45 -39.27
N VAL A 34 7.97 -6.35 -38.92
CA VAL A 34 6.92 -5.96 -39.90
C VAL A 34 6.21 -4.62 -39.62
N PHE A 35 6.39 -3.99 -38.46
CA PHE A 35 5.61 -2.79 -38.10
C PHE A 35 6.41 -1.48 -38.05
N LEU A 36 7.08 -1.12 -39.16
CA LEU A 36 7.83 0.15 -39.28
C LEU A 36 7.11 1.24 -40.09
N LYS A 37 5.82 1.12 -40.39
CA LYS A 37 5.05 2.18 -41.08
C LYS A 37 3.87 2.79 -40.30
N HIS A 38 3.51 2.22 -39.15
CA HIS A 38 2.41 2.75 -38.30
C HIS A 38 2.84 3.11 -36.86
N ALA A 39 4.14 2.97 -36.51
CA ALA A 39 4.66 3.24 -35.17
C ALA A 39 4.63 4.72 -34.77
N SER A 40 4.63 5.65 -35.73
CA SER A 40 4.68 7.10 -35.44
C SER A 40 3.39 7.67 -34.84
N LYS A 41 2.21 7.08 -35.10
CA LYS A 41 0.94 7.59 -34.56
C LYS A 41 0.52 6.93 -33.24
N ILE A 42 0.96 5.69 -33.00
CA ILE A 42 0.55 4.91 -31.83
C ILE A 42 1.39 5.28 -30.59
N SER A 43 2.65 5.69 -30.78
CA SER A 43 3.55 6.11 -29.69
C SER A 43 3.03 7.32 -28.90
N THR A 44 2.32 8.24 -29.56
CA THR A 44 1.77 9.45 -28.91
C THR A 44 0.55 9.15 -28.06
N VAL A 45 -0.31 8.20 -28.47
CA VAL A 45 -1.54 7.87 -27.74
C VAL A 45 -1.25 7.04 -26.49
N LEU A 46 -0.25 6.16 -26.54
CA LEU A 46 0.15 5.36 -25.39
C LEU A 46 0.91 6.19 -24.34
N LEU A 47 1.71 7.18 -24.75
CA LEU A 47 2.41 8.06 -23.79
C LEU A 47 1.43 8.93 -22.98
N SER A 48 0.35 9.41 -23.61
CA SER A 48 -0.67 10.25 -22.97
C SER A 48 -1.58 9.52 -21.98
N LEU A 49 -1.53 8.17 -21.92
CA LEU A 49 -2.29 7.38 -20.94
C LEU A 49 -1.47 6.98 -19.71
N ILE A 50 -0.13 7.07 -19.79
CA ILE A 50 0.80 6.68 -18.71
C ILE A 50 1.24 7.91 -17.92
N VAL A 51 1.35 9.07 -18.57
CA VAL A 51 1.44 10.36 -17.91
C VAL A 51 0.02 10.88 -17.82
N GLY A 52 -0.51 11.12 -16.62
CA GLY A 52 -1.81 11.76 -16.42
C GLY A 52 -1.79 13.22 -16.88
N GLU A 53 -1.55 13.47 -18.17
CA GLU A 53 -1.75 14.76 -18.79
C GLU A 53 -3.26 14.94 -18.99
N VAL A 54 -3.89 15.60 -18.02
CA VAL A 54 -5.20 16.23 -18.27
C VAL A 54 -4.95 17.30 -19.32
N LYS A 55 -5.52 17.12 -20.52
CA LYS A 55 -5.45 18.15 -21.55
C LYS A 55 -6.04 19.44 -21.00
N ALA A 56 -5.48 20.58 -21.38
CA ALA A 56 -5.93 21.87 -20.89
C ALA A 56 -7.46 22.02 -21.06
N GLU A 57 -8.06 21.56 -22.16
CA GLU A 57 -9.53 21.62 -22.34
C GLU A 57 -10.37 20.82 -21.31
N GLU A 58 -9.79 19.87 -20.59
CA GLU A 58 -10.47 19.03 -19.59
C GLU A 58 -10.15 19.44 -18.14
N SER A 59 -9.23 20.39 -17.95
CA SER A 59 -8.89 20.92 -16.63
C SER A 59 -9.96 21.91 -16.17
N ILE A 60 -10.48 21.68 -14.96
CA ILE A 60 -11.38 22.63 -14.26
C ILE A 60 -10.68 23.96 -13.92
N PHE A 61 -9.34 23.99 -14.00
CA PHE A 61 -8.51 25.18 -13.82
C PHE A 61 -8.13 25.85 -15.14
N THR A 62 -8.63 25.35 -16.27
CA THR A 62 -8.45 26.03 -17.54
C THR A 62 -9.42 27.18 -17.62
N GLU A 63 -8.84 28.36 -17.68
CA GLU A 63 -9.64 29.53 -17.95
C GLU A 63 -10.17 29.47 -19.37
N PRO A 64 -11.48 29.67 -19.57
CA PRO A 64 -12.00 29.83 -20.91
C PRO A 64 -11.36 31.06 -21.52
N SER A 65 -10.42 30.83 -22.44
CA SER A 65 -9.95 31.86 -23.35
C SER A 65 -11.18 32.42 -24.05
N GLN A 66 -11.31 33.75 -24.04
CA GLN A 66 -12.43 34.52 -24.60
C GLN A 66 -13.65 34.71 -23.69
N ASN A 67 -13.42 35.08 -22.43
CA ASN A 67 -14.20 36.19 -21.87
C ASN A 67 -13.20 37.17 -21.26
N LYS A 68 -13.23 38.43 -21.71
CA LYS A 68 -12.41 39.50 -21.15
C LYS A 68 -12.66 39.51 -19.65
N ARG A 69 -11.76 38.91 -18.86
CA ARG A 69 -11.80 39.04 -17.41
C ARG A 69 -11.92 40.52 -17.16
N LYS A 70 -12.88 40.96 -16.36
CA LYS A 70 -12.71 42.26 -15.72
C LYS A 70 -11.34 42.19 -15.08
N SER A 71 -10.38 42.99 -15.56
CA SER A 71 -9.03 43.04 -15.00
C SER A 71 -9.02 43.74 -13.64
N ASP A 72 -10.17 43.75 -12.97
CA ASP A 72 -10.48 44.46 -11.74
C ASP A 72 -10.29 43.52 -10.54
N PHE A 73 -10.01 42.23 -10.77
CA PHE A 73 -9.61 41.33 -9.70
C PHE A 73 -8.17 41.63 -9.30
N VAL A 74 -8.03 42.32 -8.16
CA VAL A 74 -6.74 42.56 -7.51
C VAL A 74 -6.69 41.64 -6.28
N PRO A 75 -5.82 40.63 -6.24
CA PRO A 75 -5.67 39.80 -5.05
C PRO A 75 -5.26 40.69 -3.88
N THR A 76 -5.96 40.56 -2.77
CA THR A 76 -5.67 41.32 -1.55
C THR A 76 -4.91 40.42 -0.60
N PHE A 77 -3.73 40.83 -0.16
CA PHE A 77 -2.92 40.09 0.78
C PHE A 77 -3.22 40.49 2.23
N LEU A 78 -2.81 39.66 3.19
CA LEU A 78 -3.07 39.94 4.60
C LEU A 78 -2.40 41.25 5.05
N GLU A 79 -1.21 41.53 4.54
CA GLU A 79 -0.43 42.74 4.84
C GLU A 79 -1.15 44.01 4.37
N ASP A 80 -1.80 43.93 3.21
CA ASP A 80 -2.61 45.02 2.67
C ASP A 80 -3.83 45.28 3.55
N LEU A 81 -4.50 44.22 4.00
CA LEU A 81 -5.64 44.31 4.92
C LEU A 81 -5.23 44.93 6.25
N LEU A 82 -4.11 44.49 6.82
CA LEU A 82 -3.58 45.02 8.08
C LEU A 82 -3.24 46.51 7.98
N SER A 83 -2.71 46.94 6.83
CA SER A 83 -2.37 48.34 6.56
C SER A 83 -3.60 49.21 6.29
N SER A 84 -4.68 48.62 5.77
CA SER A 84 -5.93 49.32 5.43
C SER A 84 -6.86 49.55 6.62
N LYS A 85 -6.63 48.89 7.76
CA LYS A 85 -7.52 48.90 8.93
C LYS A 85 -6.90 49.66 10.11
N THR A 86 -7.76 50.04 11.06
CA THR A 86 -7.29 50.70 12.28
C THR A 86 -6.58 49.70 13.20
N ALA A 87 -5.60 50.17 13.97
CA ALA A 87 -4.86 49.31 14.91
C ALA A 87 -5.80 48.61 15.91
N ASP A 88 -6.85 49.29 16.36
CA ASP A 88 -7.86 48.73 17.27
C ASP A 88 -8.68 47.60 16.63
N GLU A 89 -9.06 47.74 15.36
CA GLU A 89 -9.80 46.72 14.61
C GLU A 89 -8.95 45.46 14.40
N VAL A 90 -7.68 45.66 14.04
CA VAL A 90 -6.71 44.56 13.92
C VAL A 90 -6.48 43.87 15.26
N ALA A 91 -6.30 44.63 16.34
CA ALA A 91 -6.07 44.07 17.68
C ALA A 91 -7.25 43.23 18.16
N ARG A 92 -8.48 43.73 18.04
CA ARG A 92 -9.70 42.97 18.39
C ARG A 92 -9.87 41.72 17.55
N THR A 93 -9.57 41.81 16.25
CA THR A 93 -9.68 40.65 15.35
C THR A 93 -8.64 39.59 15.66
N ARG A 94 -7.41 40.00 15.97
CA ARG A 94 -6.34 39.10 16.40
C ARG A 94 -6.66 38.39 17.71
N GLU A 95 -7.24 39.10 18.67
CA GLU A 95 -7.73 38.51 19.92
C GLU A 95 -8.83 37.49 19.65
N ALA A 96 -9.80 37.81 18.80
CA ALA A 96 -10.89 36.90 18.42
C ALA A 96 -10.42 35.63 17.67
N CYS A 97 -9.24 35.69 17.04
CA CYS A 97 -8.62 34.61 16.29
C CYS A 97 -7.50 33.89 17.04
N GLU A 98 -7.21 34.26 18.29
CA GLU A 98 -6.09 33.69 19.08
C GLU A 98 -4.74 33.74 18.33
N GLY A 99 -4.55 34.78 17.50
CA GLY A 99 -3.35 34.94 16.68
C GLY A 99 -3.32 34.17 15.35
N ASP A 100 -4.37 33.43 15.00
CA ASP A 100 -4.43 32.69 13.72
C ASP A 100 -4.59 33.62 12.51
N GLU A 101 -3.59 33.64 11.63
CA GLU A 101 -3.55 34.52 10.46
C GLU A 101 -4.62 34.19 9.41
N THR A 102 -5.01 32.92 9.29
CA THR A 102 -6.07 32.49 8.36
C THR A 102 -7.43 33.02 8.81
N CYS A 103 -7.75 32.89 10.10
CA CYS A 103 -8.91 33.52 10.71
C CYS A 103 -8.87 35.04 10.58
N LEU A 104 -7.71 35.66 10.83
CA LEU A 104 -7.53 37.11 10.71
C LEU A 104 -7.84 37.59 9.29
N PHE A 105 -7.28 36.92 8.28
CA PHE A 105 -7.56 37.20 6.88
C PHE A 105 -9.05 37.09 6.55
N ASP A 106 -9.71 36.01 6.96
CA ASP A 106 -11.12 35.77 6.68
C ASP A 106 -12.01 36.83 7.34
N ILE A 107 -11.76 37.20 8.60
CA ILE A 107 -12.54 38.27 9.24
C ILE A 107 -12.30 39.60 8.54
N LEU A 108 -11.05 39.95 8.19
CA LEU A 108 -10.73 41.24 7.59
C LEU A 108 -11.28 41.37 6.16
N THR A 109 -11.36 40.27 5.41
CA THR A 109 -11.94 40.25 4.05
C THR A 109 -13.45 40.19 4.03
N THR A 110 -14.08 39.40 4.92
CA THR A 110 -15.53 39.19 4.91
C THR A 110 -16.29 40.08 5.90
N ASN A 111 -15.56 40.79 6.78
CA ASN A 111 -16.11 41.53 7.93
C ASN A 111 -17.07 40.67 8.78
N ASN A 112 -16.77 39.36 8.91
CA ASN A 112 -17.63 38.40 9.58
C ASN A 112 -16.83 37.57 10.57
N THR A 113 -16.92 37.93 11.85
CA THR A 113 -16.22 37.25 12.94
C THR A 113 -16.65 35.79 13.08
N ALA A 114 -17.93 35.46 12.82
CA ALA A 114 -18.40 34.08 12.93
C ALA A 114 -17.80 33.20 11.83
N PHE A 115 -17.64 33.74 10.63
CA PHE A 115 -16.98 33.05 9.51
C PHE A 115 -15.50 32.78 9.81
N GLY A 116 -14.72 33.79 10.18
CA GLY A 116 -13.30 33.57 10.49
C GLY A 116 -13.06 32.66 11.69
N LYS A 117 -13.90 32.73 12.74
CA LYS A 117 -13.86 31.76 13.86
C LYS A 117 -14.19 30.33 13.41
N ALA A 118 -15.11 30.16 12.44
CA ALA A 118 -15.38 28.86 11.85
C ALA A 118 -14.15 28.34 11.08
N THR A 119 -13.45 29.20 10.34
CA THR A 119 -12.17 28.84 9.68
C THR A 119 -11.11 28.44 10.69
N HIS A 120 -10.92 29.20 11.77
CA HIS A 120 -9.98 28.85 12.84
C HIS A 120 -10.27 27.44 13.39
N LYS A 121 -11.53 27.18 13.72
CA LYS A 121 -11.98 25.86 14.21
C LYS A 121 -11.73 24.76 13.19
N ALA A 122 -12.03 25.02 11.91
CA ALA A 122 -11.77 24.07 10.84
C ALA A 122 -10.28 23.75 10.70
N LYS A 123 -9.39 24.76 10.80
CA LYS A 123 -7.94 24.59 10.79
C LYS A 123 -7.45 23.75 11.96
N LEU A 124 -7.94 23.98 13.17
CA LEU A 124 -7.61 23.17 14.34
C LEU A 124 -8.06 21.71 14.17
N LEU A 125 -9.27 21.49 13.68
CA LEU A 125 -9.79 20.15 13.40
C LEU A 125 -8.99 19.45 12.30
N LEU A 126 -8.60 20.16 11.25
CA LEU A 126 -7.73 19.61 10.20
C LEU A 126 -6.34 19.27 10.74
N GLY A 127 -5.79 20.10 11.62
CA GLY A 127 -4.52 19.85 12.31
C GLY A 127 -4.56 18.56 13.13
N SER A 128 -5.54 18.43 14.02
CA SER A 128 -5.69 17.22 14.85
C SER A 128 -6.04 15.98 14.02
N THR A 129 -6.83 16.13 12.96
CA THR A 129 -7.13 15.03 12.03
C THR A 129 -5.88 14.60 11.29
N LYS A 130 -5.04 15.54 10.84
CA LYS A 130 -3.76 15.24 10.18
C LYS A 130 -2.80 14.51 11.12
N GLU A 131 -2.72 14.93 12.38
CA GLU A 131 -1.92 14.23 13.39
C GLU A 131 -2.43 12.80 13.62
N GLY A 132 -3.75 12.62 13.74
CA GLY A 132 -4.36 11.30 13.82
C GLY A 132 -4.08 10.42 12.60
N LEU A 133 -4.13 10.99 11.40
CA LEU A 133 -3.82 10.28 10.14
C LEU A 133 -2.34 9.96 9.97
N SER A 134 -1.44 10.66 10.66
CA SER A 134 0.00 10.37 10.64
C SER A 134 0.41 9.21 11.54
N ASN A 135 -0.53 8.65 12.31
CA ASN A 135 -0.29 7.53 13.20
C ASN A 135 -0.42 6.19 12.45
N PHE A 136 0.68 5.74 11.87
CA PHE A 136 0.74 4.42 11.24
C PHE A 136 1.18 3.35 12.26
N PRO A 137 0.64 2.12 12.17
CA PRO A 137 1.12 1.00 12.97
C PRO A 137 2.57 0.66 12.63
N PRO A 138 3.36 0.18 13.60
CA PRO A 138 4.74 -0.23 13.33
C PRO A 138 4.82 -1.34 12.29
N ASN A 139 5.73 -1.18 11.33
CA ASN A 139 6.00 -2.22 10.35
C ASN A 139 6.92 -3.28 10.97
N VAL A 140 6.39 -4.48 11.24
CA VAL A 140 7.15 -5.61 11.79
C VAL A 140 7.91 -6.32 10.67
N THR A 141 9.22 -6.45 10.83
CA THR A 141 10.13 -7.09 9.88
C THR A 141 10.73 -8.36 10.47
N GLY A 142 10.86 -9.39 9.64
CA GLY A 142 11.35 -10.72 9.99
C GLY A 142 10.68 -11.80 9.13
N ASP A 143 11.11 -13.04 9.30
CA ASP A 143 10.56 -14.18 8.55
C ASP A 143 9.12 -14.47 8.98
N SER A 144 8.16 -14.37 8.06
CA SER A 144 6.76 -14.70 8.35
C SER A 144 6.50 -16.22 8.36
N THR A 145 7.47 -17.03 7.93
CA THR A 145 7.38 -18.48 7.89
C THR A 145 8.53 -19.07 8.68
N LEU A 146 8.22 -19.82 9.73
CA LEU A 146 9.20 -20.45 10.59
C LEU A 146 9.18 -21.95 10.38
N PHE A 147 10.37 -22.54 10.27
CA PHE A 147 10.57 -23.97 10.15
C PHE A 147 11.32 -24.47 11.38
N SER A 148 10.80 -25.51 12.02
CA SER A 148 11.51 -26.17 13.11
C SER A 148 11.30 -27.68 13.06
N VAL A 149 12.22 -28.42 13.67
CA VAL A 149 12.10 -29.85 13.91
C VAL A 149 11.39 -30.04 15.25
N MET A 150 10.59 -31.11 15.35
CA MET A 150 9.93 -31.45 16.60
C MET A 150 10.94 -31.56 17.76
N ASN A 151 10.63 -30.94 18.89
CA ASN A 151 11.47 -30.84 20.09
C ASN A 151 12.80 -30.10 19.88
N GLU A 152 12.97 -29.34 18.80
CA GLU A 152 14.11 -28.44 18.61
C GLU A 152 13.68 -26.98 18.81
N GLU A 153 14.48 -26.23 19.58
CA GLU A 153 14.23 -24.82 19.82
C GLU A 153 14.74 -23.95 18.67
N LEU A 154 13.85 -23.18 18.06
CA LEU A 154 14.14 -22.12 17.10
C LEU A 154 14.12 -20.76 17.80
N LYS A 155 15.12 -19.92 17.50
CA LYS A 155 15.18 -18.52 17.93
C LYS A 155 15.26 -17.62 16.72
N VAL A 156 14.37 -16.64 16.66
CA VAL A 156 14.33 -15.61 15.61
C VAL A 156 14.08 -14.24 16.22
N GLN A 157 14.62 -13.21 15.58
CA GLN A 157 14.53 -11.84 16.04
C GLN A 157 13.64 -11.03 15.08
N TYR A 158 12.61 -10.41 15.62
CA TYR A 158 11.79 -9.43 14.91
C TYR A 158 12.23 -8.02 15.24
N GLN A 159 12.05 -7.11 14.29
CA GLN A 159 12.40 -5.71 14.41
C GLN A 159 11.31 -4.84 13.80
N THR A 160 11.32 -3.56 14.10
CA THR A 160 10.47 -2.58 13.40
C THR A 160 11.32 -1.62 12.60
N GLU A 161 10.85 -1.24 11.42
CA GLU A 161 11.47 -0.16 10.63
C GLU A 161 11.20 1.22 11.22
N ASP A 162 10.23 1.33 12.14
CA ASP A 162 9.97 2.56 12.87
C ASP A 162 11.15 2.92 13.76
N ASN A 163 11.65 4.15 13.59
CA ASN A 163 12.62 4.79 14.49
C ASN A 163 12.01 5.15 15.87
N ASP A 164 10.81 4.64 16.19
CA ASP A 164 10.16 4.90 17.46
C ASP A 164 10.81 4.04 18.56
N VAL A 165 11.43 4.71 19.52
CA VAL A 165 12.26 4.08 20.56
C VAL A 165 11.41 3.25 21.55
N ASN A 166 10.07 3.36 21.50
CA ASN A 166 9.15 2.78 22.48
C ASN A 166 8.29 1.63 21.95
N VAL A 167 8.68 0.96 20.86
CA VAL A 167 7.94 -0.21 20.37
C VAL A 167 8.11 -1.39 21.33
N ARG A 168 7.00 -2.02 21.72
CA ARG A 168 6.99 -3.27 22.49
C ARG A 168 6.37 -4.41 21.71
N PHE A 169 7.02 -5.56 21.76
CA PHE A 169 6.53 -6.77 21.11
C PHE A 169 5.67 -7.62 22.05
N THR A 170 4.56 -8.14 21.52
CA THR A 170 3.68 -9.12 22.17
C THR A 170 3.32 -10.24 21.21
N LEU A 171 2.84 -11.38 21.74
CA LEU A 171 2.47 -12.53 20.95
C LEU A 171 1.02 -12.94 21.25
N VAL A 172 0.22 -13.09 20.20
CA VAL A 172 -1.11 -13.70 20.27
C VAL A 172 -1.01 -15.11 19.71
N THR A 173 -1.23 -16.12 20.55
CA THR A 173 -1.04 -17.54 20.20
C THR A 173 -1.98 -18.44 21.00
N ASN A 174 -2.26 -19.64 20.49
CA ASN A 174 -2.93 -20.72 21.22
C ASN A 174 -1.97 -21.76 21.83
N SER A 175 -0.66 -21.61 21.64
CA SER A 175 0.33 -22.58 22.10
C SER A 175 1.27 -21.99 23.14
N THR A 176 1.66 -22.82 24.11
CA THR A 176 2.69 -22.51 25.11
C THR A 176 4.10 -22.76 24.59
N ASP A 177 4.24 -23.41 23.44
CA ASP A 177 5.52 -23.77 22.81
C ASP A 177 6.21 -22.56 22.17
N ILE A 178 5.52 -21.43 22.06
CA ILE A 178 6.01 -20.22 21.40
C ILE A 178 5.83 -19.02 22.31
N SER A 179 6.87 -18.18 22.40
CA SER A 179 6.87 -16.97 23.20
C SER A 179 7.70 -15.88 22.53
N ILE A 180 7.44 -14.62 22.88
CA ILE A 180 8.24 -13.48 22.44
C ILE A 180 8.59 -12.61 23.65
N THR A 181 9.79 -12.05 23.62
CA THR A 181 10.20 -11.01 24.58
C THR A 181 9.72 -9.64 24.11
N GLU A 182 9.65 -8.66 25.01
CA GLU A 182 9.27 -7.28 24.66
C GLU A 182 10.21 -6.64 23.62
N ASN A 183 11.44 -7.16 23.48
CA ASN A 183 12.45 -6.72 22.53
C ASN A 183 12.39 -7.45 21.18
N GLY A 184 11.40 -8.30 20.95
CA GLY A 184 11.19 -8.97 19.66
C GLY A 184 11.95 -10.28 19.46
N ALA A 185 12.64 -10.80 20.48
CA ALA A 185 13.24 -12.14 20.42
C ALA A 185 12.14 -13.19 20.62
N LEU A 186 11.84 -13.94 19.57
CA LEU A 186 10.85 -15.03 19.57
C LEU A 186 11.56 -16.38 19.72
N ILE A 187 11.01 -17.19 20.61
CA ILE A 187 11.49 -18.55 20.89
C ILE A 187 10.33 -19.49 20.60
N TRP A 188 10.59 -20.51 19.78
CA TRP A 188 9.62 -21.54 19.44
C TRP A 188 10.22 -22.93 19.62
N HIS A 189 9.60 -23.74 20.45
CA HIS A 189 10.00 -25.12 20.74
C HIS A 189 8.78 -26.04 20.56
N PRO A 190 8.51 -26.51 19.32
CA PRO A 190 7.32 -27.31 19.04
C PRO A 190 7.40 -28.67 19.74
N THR A 191 6.44 -28.94 20.62
CA THR A 191 6.25 -30.23 21.30
C THR A 191 5.11 -31.04 20.70
N SER A 192 4.33 -30.42 19.80
CA SER A 192 3.15 -31.00 19.15
C SER A 192 3.08 -30.64 17.66
N ILE A 193 2.40 -31.49 16.90
CA ILE A 193 2.01 -31.24 15.49
C ILE A 193 0.61 -30.62 15.37
N GLU A 194 -0.03 -30.27 16.49
CA GLU A 194 -1.33 -29.61 16.47
C GLU A 194 -1.23 -28.21 15.85
N PRO A 195 -2.27 -27.77 15.11
CA PRO A 195 -2.29 -26.45 14.51
C PRO A 195 -2.08 -25.35 15.54
N THR A 196 -0.97 -24.64 15.40
CA THR A 196 -0.63 -23.47 16.21
C THR A 196 -0.76 -22.23 15.34
N PHE A 197 -1.54 -21.25 15.79
CA PHE A 197 -1.51 -19.91 15.22
C PHE A 197 -0.64 -19.01 16.10
N ALA A 198 0.10 -18.11 15.47
CA ALA A 198 0.91 -17.14 16.17
C ALA A 198 0.90 -15.83 15.38
N ILE A 199 0.65 -14.71 16.07
CA ILE A 199 0.69 -13.37 15.50
C ILE A 199 1.62 -12.55 16.38
N VAL A 200 2.69 -12.04 15.78
CA VAL A 200 3.60 -11.09 16.43
C VAL A 200 2.97 -9.71 16.32
N GLU A 201 2.82 -9.04 17.45
CA GLU A 201 2.31 -7.68 17.52
C GLU A 201 3.42 -6.72 17.95
N ALA A 202 3.45 -5.55 17.35
CA ALA A 202 4.33 -4.45 17.72
C ALA A 202 3.51 -3.20 18.04
N ASN A 203 3.65 -2.69 19.26
CA ASN A 203 2.86 -1.57 19.77
C ASN A 203 3.74 -0.36 20.06
N ASN A 204 3.47 0.78 19.42
CA ASN A 204 4.16 2.06 19.64
C ASN A 204 3.37 3.03 20.55
N SER A 205 2.46 2.52 21.39
CA SER A 205 1.50 3.26 22.23
C SER A 205 0.38 3.99 21.47
N LYS A 206 0.49 4.11 20.15
CA LYS A 206 -0.50 4.83 19.32
C LYS A 206 -1.24 3.89 18.38
N ALA A 207 -0.57 2.86 17.88
CA ALA A 207 -1.11 1.87 16.96
C ALA A 207 -0.39 0.52 17.17
N VAL A 208 -1.01 -0.55 16.65
CA VAL A 208 -0.49 -1.92 16.73
C VAL A 208 -0.28 -2.46 15.32
N GLY A 209 0.95 -2.83 15.00
CA GLY A 209 1.32 -3.59 13.81
C GLY A 209 1.28 -5.08 14.08
N GLN A 210 0.96 -5.88 13.07
CA GLN A 210 0.81 -7.32 13.19
C GLN A 210 1.54 -8.06 12.07
N LEU A 211 2.20 -9.16 12.43
CA LEU A 211 2.77 -10.12 11.50
C LEU A 211 2.25 -11.52 11.83
N VAL A 212 1.46 -12.08 10.91
CA VAL A 212 0.94 -13.45 11.04
C VAL A 212 2.03 -14.45 10.68
N LEU A 213 2.30 -15.39 11.58
CA LEU A 213 3.31 -16.41 11.38
C LEU A 213 2.71 -17.68 10.78
N THR A 214 3.46 -18.27 9.85
CA THR A 214 3.24 -19.62 9.33
C THR A 214 4.26 -20.56 9.98
N LEU A 215 3.81 -21.36 10.95
CA LEU A 215 4.67 -22.29 11.68
C LEU A 215 4.67 -23.66 11.01
N MET A 216 5.85 -24.16 10.63
CA MET A 216 6.03 -25.45 9.96
C MET A 216 6.89 -26.38 10.82
N VAL A 217 6.26 -27.42 11.37
CA VAL A 217 6.96 -28.45 12.14
C VAL A 217 7.27 -29.64 11.26
N CYS A 218 8.52 -30.08 11.30
CA CYS A 218 8.95 -31.35 10.73
C CYS A 218 9.06 -32.39 11.85
N TYR A 219 8.32 -33.50 11.73
CA TYR A 219 8.41 -34.64 12.63
C TYR A 219 9.00 -35.84 11.89
N CYS A 220 10.24 -36.17 12.25
CA CYS A 220 10.99 -37.29 11.68
C CYS A 220 11.08 -38.45 12.66
N GLU A 221 10.62 -39.63 12.23
CA GLU A 221 10.87 -40.90 12.93
C GLU A 221 12.02 -41.65 12.25
N ASN A 222 12.58 -42.66 12.91
CA ASN A 222 13.54 -43.61 12.32
C ASN A 222 14.79 -42.97 11.68
N ASN A 223 15.31 -41.89 12.30
CA ASN A 223 16.54 -41.22 11.85
C ASN A 223 16.42 -40.52 10.47
N GLY A 224 15.20 -40.17 10.07
CA GLY A 224 14.93 -39.32 8.91
C GLY A 224 15.46 -37.89 9.11
N THR A 225 15.65 -37.16 8.01
CA THR A 225 16.17 -35.78 8.03
C THR A 225 15.18 -34.84 7.36
N CYS A 226 14.95 -33.69 8.00
CA CYS A 226 14.10 -32.63 7.45
C CYS A 226 14.84 -31.91 6.33
N ASP A 227 14.21 -31.85 5.16
CA ASP A 227 14.69 -31.09 4.01
C ASP A 227 13.73 -29.92 3.82
N PHE A 228 14.21 -28.71 4.13
CA PHE A 228 13.44 -27.49 3.99
C PHE A 228 13.72 -26.74 2.67
N GLU A 229 14.60 -27.29 1.80
CA GLU A 229 15.04 -26.67 0.55
C GLU A 229 14.22 -27.10 -0.67
N GLN A 230 13.34 -28.10 -0.56
CA GLN A 230 12.50 -28.51 -1.68
C GLN A 230 11.51 -27.41 -2.09
N GLU A 231 11.72 -26.93 -3.31
CA GLU A 231 11.10 -25.77 -3.92
C GLU A 231 9.57 -25.95 -4.12
N TYR A 232 8.83 -24.86 -3.95
CA TYR A 232 7.37 -24.84 -4.08
C TYR A 232 6.97 -24.71 -5.55
N ASP A 233 6.31 -25.73 -6.11
CA ASP A 233 5.69 -25.58 -7.43
C ASP A 233 4.53 -24.58 -7.39
N SER A 234 4.66 -23.52 -8.19
CA SER A 234 3.63 -22.50 -8.37
C SER A 234 2.64 -22.98 -9.42
N ALA A 235 1.46 -23.46 -9.01
CA ALA A 235 0.39 -23.76 -9.95
C ALA A 235 -0.43 -22.49 -10.23
N SER A 236 -0.34 -21.97 -11.46
CA SER A 236 -1.23 -20.91 -11.93
C SER A 236 -2.65 -21.46 -12.13
N GLY A 237 -3.63 -20.96 -11.36
CA GLY A 237 -5.04 -21.23 -11.66
C GLY A 237 -5.52 -20.40 -12.85
N GLU A 238 -6.43 -20.95 -13.65
CA GLU A 238 -7.16 -20.17 -14.65
C GLU A 238 -7.87 -18.99 -13.97
N GLY A 239 -7.50 -17.76 -14.37
CA GLY A 239 -8.03 -16.51 -13.79
C GLY A 239 -6.99 -15.60 -13.11
N GLY A 240 -5.70 -15.95 -13.12
CA GLY A 240 -4.65 -15.09 -12.56
C GLY A 240 -4.50 -15.15 -11.04
N SER A 241 -5.25 -16.04 -10.38
CA SER A 241 -5.07 -16.37 -8.98
C SER A 241 -3.87 -17.31 -8.84
N MET A 242 -2.77 -16.81 -8.29
CA MET A 242 -1.61 -17.63 -7.94
C MET A 242 -1.92 -18.37 -6.63
N PHE A 243 -2.33 -19.63 -6.73
CA PHE A 243 -2.41 -20.49 -5.55
C PHE A 243 -1.05 -21.17 -5.40
N LYS A 244 -0.38 -20.93 -4.26
CA LYS A 244 0.82 -21.70 -3.91
C LYS A 244 0.38 -23.11 -3.52
N VAL A 245 0.27 -23.99 -4.50
CA VAL A 245 -0.13 -25.39 -4.28
C VAL A 245 1.10 -26.16 -3.84
N ARG A 246 1.18 -26.46 -2.54
CA ARG A 246 2.20 -27.35 -1.99
C ARG A 246 1.98 -28.76 -2.53
N LEU A 247 2.86 -29.22 -3.43
CA LEU A 247 2.89 -30.62 -3.84
C LEU A 247 3.19 -31.49 -2.62
N ARG A 248 2.38 -32.54 -2.46
CA ARG A 248 2.62 -33.56 -1.44
C ARG A 248 3.81 -34.41 -1.88
N ARG A 249 4.67 -34.65 -0.89
CA ARG A 249 5.83 -35.55 -0.83
C ARG A 249 7.13 -34.78 -0.97
N GLU A 250 8.04 -35.07 -0.04
CA GLU A 250 9.46 -34.69 -0.05
C GLU A 250 9.83 -33.35 0.63
N PHE A 251 9.40 -33.13 1.88
CA PHE A 251 10.19 -32.30 2.82
C PHE A 251 11.15 -33.17 3.67
N CYS A 252 11.39 -34.41 3.23
CA CYS A 252 11.81 -35.49 4.12
C CYS A 252 12.66 -36.52 3.38
N ILE A 253 13.90 -36.71 3.79
CA ILE A 253 14.70 -37.87 3.41
C ILE A 253 14.39 -38.98 4.42
N ASN A 254 13.79 -40.08 3.94
CA ASN A 254 13.49 -41.30 4.71
C ASN A 254 12.51 -41.14 5.91
N LEU A 255 11.19 -41.20 5.65
CA LEU A 255 10.11 -41.47 6.64
C LEU A 255 9.72 -40.36 7.65
N CYS A 256 9.69 -39.09 7.23
CA CYS A 256 9.08 -38.03 8.05
C CYS A 256 7.72 -37.59 7.47
N GLN A 257 6.74 -37.29 8.33
CA GLN A 257 5.45 -36.73 7.92
C GLN A 257 5.39 -35.24 8.30
N SER A 258 5.09 -34.38 7.32
CA SER A 258 4.74 -32.97 7.55
C SER A 258 3.23 -32.80 7.57
N TYR A 259 2.66 -32.10 8.56
CA TYR A 259 1.22 -31.82 8.65
C TYR A 259 0.93 -30.32 8.46
N PHE A 260 0.08 -30.01 7.47
CA PHE A 260 -0.63 -28.72 7.33
C PHE A 260 -2.06 -29.04 6.90
N ARG A 261 -3.09 -28.53 7.60
CA ARG A 261 -4.48 -28.58 7.11
C ARG A 261 -4.97 -27.19 6.76
N LYS A 262 -5.61 -27.15 5.58
CA LYS A 262 -6.26 -26.00 4.93
C LYS A 262 -7.27 -25.30 5.82
#